data_AF-A0A2M7JXF7-F1
#
_entry.id   AF-A0A2M7JXF7-F1
#
_cell.length_a   1.000
_cell.length_b   1.000
_cell.length_c   1.000
_cell.angle_alpha   90.00
_cell.angle_beta   90.00
_cell.angle_gamma   90.00
#
_symmetry.space_group_name_H-M   'P 1'
#
loop_
_entity.id
_entity.type
_entity.pdbx_description
1 polymer ?
#
loop_
_entity_poly.entity_id
_entity_poly.type
_entity_poly.pdbx_seq_one_letter_code
_entity_poly.pdbx_strand_id
1 'polypeptide(L)'
;MIFSVLLMDKETSLLKVLKEFTTVTSTGYREIVPFLPKDRAPIGFFCPYVPEELIHAAGALPFRLMGTPIKMSHVQAHLPPHCCHLVKSSLESLLQGE
;
A
#
# COMPACT_ATOMS: atom_id res chain seq x y z
N MET A 1 11.20 -1.52 -40.99
CA MET A 1 10.19 -2.46 -40.44
C MET A 1 10.61 -3.08 -39.10
N ILE A 2 11.87 -3.44 -38.88
CA ILE A 2 12.34 -4.05 -37.60
C ILE A 2 12.17 -3.10 -36.39
N PHE A 3 12.38 -1.80 -36.57
CA PHE A 3 12.24 -0.79 -35.49
C PHE A 3 10.78 -0.63 -34.99
N SER A 4 9.79 -0.88 -35.85
CA SER A 4 8.37 -0.77 -35.50
C SER A 4 7.87 -1.96 -34.67
N VAL A 5 8.43 -3.15 -34.92
CA VAL A 5 8.08 -4.38 -34.18
C VAL A 5 8.67 -4.32 -32.76
N LEU A 6 9.89 -3.82 -32.59
CA LEU A 6 10.51 -3.62 -31.28
C LEU A 6 9.77 -2.56 -30.42
N LEU A 7 9.21 -1.54 -31.07
CA LEU A 7 8.36 -0.53 -30.42
C LEU A 7 7.03 -1.12 -29.96
N MET A 8 6.37 -1.95 -30.78
CA MET A 8 5.13 -2.65 -30.40
C MET A 8 5.34 -3.69 -29.30
N ASP A 9 6.48 -4.37 -29.24
CA ASP A 9 6.82 -5.29 -28.16
C ASP A 9 7.02 -4.57 -26.81
N LYS A 10 7.67 -3.39 -26.86
CA LYS A 10 7.79 -2.47 -25.71
C LYS A 10 6.44 -1.90 -25.26
N GLU A 11 5.57 -1.53 -26.20
CA GLU A 11 4.24 -0.98 -25.90
C GLU A 11 3.35 -2.05 -25.25
N THR A 12 3.42 -3.29 -25.74
CA THR A 12 2.74 -4.45 -25.13
C THR A 12 3.31 -4.77 -23.73
N SER A 13 4.63 -4.68 -23.56
CA SER A 13 5.29 -4.83 -22.25
C SER A 13 4.88 -3.74 -21.26
N LEU A 14 4.78 -2.49 -21.71
CA LEU A 14 4.38 -1.36 -20.86
C LEU A 14 2.93 -1.52 -20.39
N LEU A 15 2.01 -1.88 -21.30
CA LEU A 15 0.61 -2.10 -20.97
C LEU A 15 0.43 -3.22 -19.94
N LYS A 16 1.26 -4.27 -20.01
CA LYS A 16 1.26 -5.34 -19.01
C LYS A 16 1.65 -4.83 -17.63
N VAL A 17 2.71 -4.04 -17.53
CA VAL A 17 3.19 -3.45 -16.26
C VAL A 17 2.16 -2.47 -15.68
N LEU A 18 1.54 -1.63 -16.52
CA LEU A 18 0.48 -0.70 -16.10
C LEU A 18 -0.73 -1.45 -15.55
N LYS A 19 -1.12 -2.56 -16.18
CA LYS A 19 -2.20 -3.42 -15.68
C LYS A 19 -1.86 -4.02 -14.31
N GLU A 20 -0.62 -4.42 -14.10
CA GLU A 20 -0.15 -4.94 -12.81
C GLU A 20 -0.19 -3.87 -11.72
N PHE A 21 0.37 -2.68 -11.96
CA PHE A 21 0.29 -1.56 -11.02
C PHE A 21 -1.16 -1.19 -10.68
N THR A 22 -2.05 -1.16 -11.67
CA THR A 22 -3.47 -0.88 -11.46
C THR A 22 -4.11 -1.95 -10.56
N THR A 23 -3.74 -3.22 -10.76
CA THR A 23 -4.21 -4.33 -9.92
C THR A 23 -3.75 -4.15 -8.47
N VAL A 24 -2.46 -3.88 -8.25
CA VAL A 24 -1.90 -3.70 -6.90
C VAL A 24 -2.49 -2.47 -6.19
N THR A 25 -2.58 -1.33 -6.87
CA THR A 25 -3.10 -0.08 -6.30
C THR A 25 -4.61 -0.09 -6.02
N SER A 26 -5.36 -0.97 -6.69
CA SER A 26 -6.80 -1.13 -6.46
C SER A 26 -7.13 -2.17 -5.37
N THR A 27 -6.11 -2.84 -4.81
CA THR A 27 -6.27 -3.91 -3.81
C THR A 27 -6.25 -3.31 -2.41
N GLY A 28 -7.23 -3.68 -1.57
CA GLY A 28 -7.28 -3.28 -0.16
C GLY A 28 -6.37 -4.12 0.74
N TYR A 29 -6.30 -3.75 2.03
CA TYR A 29 -5.41 -4.43 2.98
C TYR A 29 -5.81 -5.87 3.29
N ARG A 30 -7.08 -6.22 3.17
CA ARG A 30 -7.55 -7.60 3.41
C ARG A 30 -7.20 -8.50 2.25
N GLU A 31 -7.34 -7.98 1.05
CA GLU A 31 -7.10 -8.72 -0.19
C GLU A 31 -5.61 -8.91 -0.47
N ILE A 32 -4.71 -8.09 0.11
CA ILE A 32 -3.27 -8.23 -0.09
C ILE A 32 -2.64 -9.35 0.75
N VAL A 33 -3.27 -9.75 1.87
CA VAL A 33 -2.72 -10.75 2.81
C VAL A 33 -2.23 -12.04 2.14
N PRO A 34 -2.95 -12.64 1.16
CA PRO A 34 -2.48 -13.85 0.47
C PRO A 34 -1.22 -13.66 -0.39
N PHE A 35 -0.94 -12.42 -0.81
CA PHE A 35 0.22 -12.06 -1.62
C PHE A 35 1.47 -11.77 -0.77
N LEU A 36 1.31 -11.63 0.55
CA LEU A 36 2.43 -11.39 1.45
C LEU A 36 3.23 -12.68 1.70
N PRO A 37 4.57 -12.58 1.84
CA PRO A 37 5.41 -13.70 2.25
C PRO A 37 4.92 -14.31 3.56
N LYS A 38 4.68 -15.62 3.57
CA LYS A 38 4.15 -16.35 4.74
C LYS A 38 5.18 -16.60 5.84
N ASP A 39 6.45 -16.48 5.49
CA ASP A 39 7.61 -16.69 6.35
C ASP A 39 8.00 -15.45 7.15
N ARG A 40 7.44 -14.28 6.84
CA ARG A 40 7.79 -13.01 7.49
C ARG A 40 6.56 -12.31 8.06
N ALA A 41 6.69 -11.84 9.29
CA ALA A 41 5.65 -11.02 9.90
C ALA A 41 5.62 -9.62 9.26
N PRO A 42 4.46 -9.13 8.79
CA PRO A 42 4.34 -7.77 8.28
C PRO A 42 4.39 -6.75 9.41
N ILE A 43 5.24 -5.72 9.24
CA ILE A 43 5.39 -4.61 10.18
C ILE A 43 4.98 -3.33 9.46
N GLY A 44 3.83 -2.81 9.87
CA GLY A 44 3.24 -1.58 9.34
C GLY A 44 3.96 -0.32 9.82
N PHE A 45 4.19 0.64 8.93
CA PHE A 45 4.73 1.95 9.30
C PHE A 45 4.13 3.09 8.47
N PHE A 46 4.17 4.32 9.00
CA PHE A 46 3.62 5.52 8.35
C PHE A 46 4.68 6.52 7.90
N CYS A 47 5.76 6.66 8.68
CA CYS A 47 6.78 7.68 8.48
C CYS A 47 7.76 7.24 7.37
N PRO A 48 8.11 8.11 6.40
CA PRO A 48 9.11 7.78 5.39
C PRO A 48 10.53 7.62 5.96
N TYR A 49 10.77 8.07 7.20
CA TYR A 49 12.06 7.92 7.87
C TYR A 49 12.17 6.64 8.70
N VAL A 50 11.18 5.74 8.65
CA VAL A 50 11.31 4.43 9.29
C VAL A 50 12.42 3.67 8.57
N PRO A 51 13.42 3.14 9.29
CA PRO A 51 14.51 2.38 8.69
C PRO A 51 14.00 0.99 8.27
N GLU A 52 13.51 0.88 7.03
CA GLU A 52 12.98 -0.36 6.44
C GLU A 52 14.03 -1.46 6.41
N GLU A 53 15.31 -1.09 6.29
CA GLU A 53 16.45 -2.00 6.29
C GLU A 53 16.57 -2.75 7.62
N LEU A 54 16.29 -2.10 8.76
CA LEU A 54 16.33 -2.74 10.07
C LEU A 54 15.17 -3.73 10.25
N ILE A 55 13.98 -3.37 9.77
CA ILE A 55 12.81 -4.26 9.79
C ILE A 55 13.09 -5.50 8.94
N HIS A 56 13.63 -5.30 7.74
CA HIS A 56 14.00 -6.40 6.85
C HIS A 56 15.11 -7.28 7.45
N ALA A 57 16.15 -6.69 8.05
CA ALA A 57 17.23 -7.42 8.71
C ALA A 57 16.76 -8.23 9.92
N ALA A 58 15.69 -7.80 10.60
CA ALA A 58 15.04 -8.53 11.68
C ALA A 58 14.20 -9.74 11.22
N GLY A 59 14.14 -10.01 9.90
CA GLY A 59 13.34 -11.11 9.34
C GLY A 59 11.86 -10.76 9.18
N ALA A 60 11.48 -9.50 9.34
CA ALA A 60 10.13 -9.01 9.13
C ALA A 60 9.94 -8.43 7.72
N LEU A 61 8.68 -8.24 7.32
CA LEU A 61 8.30 -7.58 6.07
C LEU A 61 7.94 -6.11 6.37
N PRO A 62 8.75 -5.12 5.97
CA PRO A 62 8.37 -3.72 6.06
C PRO A 62 7.16 -3.46 5.16
N PHE A 63 6.09 -2.92 5.73
CA PHE A 63 4.84 -2.66 5.02
C PHE A 63 4.39 -1.21 5.23
N ARG A 64 4.36 -0.42 4.15
CA ARG A 64 3.96 0.99 4.22
C ARG A 64 2.43 1.10 4.30
N LEU A 65 1.95 1.64 5.41
CA LEU A 65 0.53 1.93 5.60
C LEU A 65 0.17 3.28 4.97
N MET A 66 -0.84 3.25 4.13
CA MET A 66 -1.47 4.39 3.47
C MET A 66 -2.91 4.59 3.96
N GLY A 67 -3.39 5.82 3.91
CA GLY A 67 -4.76 6.13 4.26
C GLY A 67 -5.72 5.69 3.16
N THR A 68 -6.87 5.16 3.54
CA THR A 68 -7.96 4.84 2.61
C THR A 68 -8.95 6.02 2.52
N PRO A 69 -9.63 6.21 1.37
CA PRO A 69 -10.64 7.25 1.22
C PRO A 69 -11.98 6.77 1.84
N ILE A 70 -12.02 6.62 3.16
CA ILE A 70 -13.20 6.15 3.90
C ILE A 70 -13.91 7.29 4.65
N LYS A 71 -15.21 7.09 4.91
CA LYS A 71 -16.00 8.03 5.72
C LYS A 71 -15.55 7.94 7.18
N MET A 72 -15.23 9.08 7.76
CA MET A 72 -14.76 9.21 9.14
C MET A 72 -15.93 9.36 10.11
N SER A 73 -16.27 8.29 10.83
CA SER A 73 -17.33 8.29 11.86
C SER A 73 -16.79 8.10 13.28
N HIS A 74 -15.79 7.25 13.48
CA HIS A 74 -15.28 6.89 14.81
C HIS A 74 -14.11 7.77 15.25
N VAL A 75 -13.27 8.18 14.31
CA VAL A 75 -12.02 8.91 14.57
C VAL A 75 -12.22 10.25 15.28
N GLN A 76 -13.39 10.88 15.13
CA GLN A 76 -13.69 12.19 15.72
C GLN A 76 -13.74 12.14 17.25
N ALA A 77 -13.96 10.96 17.84
CA ALA A 77 -13.89 10.76 19.28
C ALA A 77 -12.45 10.69 19.82
N HIS A 78 -11.46 10.45 18.94
CA HIS A 78 -10.07 10.18 19.32
C HIS A 78 -9.09 11.25 18.84
N LEU A 79 -9.40 11.92 17.73
CA LEU A 79 -8.52 12.92 17.12
C LEU A 79 -9.26 14.23 16.84
N PRO A 80 -8.59 15.38 17.04
CA PRO A 80 -9.12 16.67 16.63
C PRO A 80 -9.36 16.76 15.11
N PRO A 81 -10.30 17.62 14.67
CA PRO A 81 -10.63 17.78 13.26
C PRO A 81 -9.43 18.26 12.41
N HIS A 82 -8.50 19.00 13.02
CA HIS A 82 -7.31 19.57 12.37
C HIS A 82 -6.12 18.60 12.26
N CYS A 83 -6.27 17.33 12.67
CA CYS A 83 -5.24 16.33 12.42
C CYS A 83 -5.07 16.03 10.92
N CYS A 84 -3.85 15.58 10.55
CA CYS A 84 -3.52 15.13 9.20
C CYS A 84 -4.50 14.03 8.73
N HIS A 85 -4.96 14.13 7.48
CA HIS A 85 -5.92 13.18 6.92
C HIS A 85 -5.41 11.74 6.92
N LEU A 86 -4.10 11.52 6.67
CA LEU A 86 -3.49 10.18 6.71
C LEU A 86 -3.70 9.52 8.07
N VAL A 87 -3.39 10.23 9.16
CA VAL A 87 -3.55 9.71 10.52
C VAL A 87 -5.02 9.44 10.82
N LYS A 88 -5.92 10.35 10.40
CA LYS A 88 -7.35 10.19 10.63
C LYS A 88 -7.93 8.99 9.89
N SER A 89 -7.65 8.82 8.60
CA SER A 89 -8.19 7.70 7.84
C SER A 89 -7.56 6.38 8.25
N SER A 90 -6.26 6.33 8.56
CA SER A 90 -5.63 5.12 9.07
C SER A 90 -6.17 4.69 10.44
N LEU A 91 -6.47 5.64 11.34
CA LEU A 91 -7.12 5.30 12.61
C LEU A 91 -8.58 4.85 12.40
N GLU A 92 -9.31 5.50 11.50
CA GLU A 92 -10.66 5.06 11.15
C GLU A 92 -10.67 3.62 10.59
N SER A 93 -9.75 3.28 9.68
CA SER A 93 -9.57 1.91 9.16
C SER A 93 -9.36 0.91 10.30
N LEU A 94 -8.46 1.24 11.24
CA LEU A 94 -8.20 0.39 12.41
C LEU A 94 -9.45 0.20 13.27
N LEU A 95 -10.21 1.26 13.51
CA LEU A 95 -11.44 1.23 14.33
C LEU A 95 -12.57 0.45 13.64
N GLN A 96 -12.58 0.38 12.31
CA GLN A 96 -13.50 -0.46 11.52
C GLN A 96 -13.00 -1.92 11.38
N GLY A 97 -11.80 -2.21 11.87
CA GLY A 97 -11.17 -3.53 11.82
C GLY A 97 -10.71 -3.93 10.43
N GLU A 98 -10.36 -2.95 9.58
CA GLU A 98 -9.85 -3.18 8.22
C GLU A 98 -8.59 -4.07 8.22
#